data_AF-A0A2U8QU06-F1
#
_entry.id   AF-A0A2U8QU06-F1
#
_cell.length_a   1.000
_cell.length_b   1.000
_cell.length_c   1.000
_cell.angle_alpha   90.00
_cell.angle_beta   90.00
_cell.angle_gamma   90.00
#
_symmetry.space_group_name_H-M   'P 1'
#
loop_
_entity.id
_entity.type
_entity.pdbx_description
1 polymer ?
#
loop_
_entity_poly.entity_id
_entity_poly.type
_entity_poly.pdbx_seq_one_letter_code
_entity_poly.pdbx_strand_id
1 'polypeptide(L)'
;MKTKIFTFLVLTSFIVLSCKIDKENKEENNNSVPQKEVQKDSEVKIVIEAIVPKDDVFQIYYTEDGSPNCTEEQSVKAEIKGSEEPQKITFNIPEEVVMTYLRIDPGQNPDQGIMKFSRFTYEYFGKKFEIIGSDFFLYFSPTEHLKMDFNSATLTPTGKGENYDPVLYAQPPFAPELEKILVQ
;
A
#
# COMPACT_ATOMS: atom_id res chain seq x y z
N MET A 1 61.73 31.50 46.16
CA MET A 1 61.71 32.97 46.07
C MET A 1 61.14 33.37 44.73
N LYS A 2 60.26 34.38 44.71
CA LYS A 2 59.45 34.79 43.57
C LYS A 2 60.30 35.59 42.58
N THR A 3 60.47 35.13 41.36
CA THR A 3 61.07 35.92 40.28
C THR A 3 60.00 36.25 39.25
N LYS A 4 59.73 37.56 39.13
CA LYS A 4 58.94 38.17 38.06
C LYS A 4 59.83 38.26 36.82
N ILE A 5 59.35 37.83 35.66
CA ILE A 5 59.92 38.25 34.37
C ILE A 5 58.80 38.75 33.48
N PHE A 6 59.10 39.92 32.93
CA PHE A 6 58.25 40.85 32.21
C PHE A 6 57.96 40.43 30.77
N THR A 7 56.78 40.83 30.33
CA THR A 7 56.13 40.76 29.03
C THR A 7 56.90 41.50 27.91
N PHE A 8 57.04 40.90 26.73
CA PHE A 8 56.81 41.56 25.43
C PHE A 8 56.77 40.51 24.31
N LEU A 9 55.58 40.16 23.80
CA LEU A 9 55.48 39.39 22.56
C LEU A 9 54.39 39.99 21.66
N VAL A 10 54.91 40.80 20.74
CA VAL A 10 54.49 41.11 19.37
C VAL A 10 53.08 40.65 18.96
N LEU A 11 52.27 41.67 18.75
CA LEU A 11 50.99 41.70 18.06
C LEU A 11 51.13 41.25 16.60
N THR A 12 50.65 40.06 16.25
CA THR A 12 50.40 39.67 14.85
C THR A 12 48.92 39.78 14.53
N SER A 13 48.64 40.62 13.54
CA SER A 13 47.34 41.04 13.05
C SER A 13 46.56 39.87 12.42
N PHE A 14 45.35 39.65 12.93
CA PHE A 14 44.31 38.92 12.23
C PHE A 14 43.76 39.80 11.11
N ILE A 15 43.89 39.34 9.87
CA ILE A 15 43.02 39.78 8.78
C ILE A 15 42.37 38.52 8.22
N VAL A 16 41.21 38.17 8.78
CA VAL A 16 40.21 37.37 8.05
C VAL A 16 39.07 38.31 7.72
N LEU A 17 38.83 38.44 6.43
CA LEU A 17 37.82 39.26 5.79
C LEU A 17 36.44 38.87 6.33
N SER A 18 35.81 39.83 6.99
CA SER A 18 34.39 39.81 7.36
C SER A 18 33.56 39.97 6.08
N CYS A 19 33.13 38.86 5.50
CA CYS A 19 31.96 38.84 4.63
C CYS A 19 30.72 38.67 5.51
N LYS A 20 29.82 39.64 5.35
CA LYS A 20 28.54 39.81 6.01
C LYS A 20 27.71 38.51 5.94
N ILE A 21 27.50 37.88 7.09
CA ILE A 21 26.51 36.82 7.27
C ILE A 21 25.19 37.52 7.60
N ASP A 22 24.32 37.62 6.61
CA ASP A 22 22.90 37.86 6.86
C ASP A 22 22.28 36.51 7.25
N LYS A 23 21.86 36.40 8.51
CA LYS A 23 20.97 35.34 8.98
C LYS A 23 19.54 35.78 8.72
N GLU A 24 18.85 35.09 7.83
CA GLU A 24 17.42 34.81 7.97
C GLU A 24 17.03 33.62 7.08
N ASN A 25 16.53 32.57 7.76
CA ASN A 25 15.67 31.47 7.32
C ASN A 25 15.91 30.82 5.94
N LYS A 26 16.60 29.68 5.96
CA LYS A 26 16.42 28.62 4.95
C LYS A 26 15.05 27.97 5.16
N GLU A 27 14.05 28.45 4.44
CA GLU A 27 12.94 27.60 4.03
C GLU A 27 13.46 26.72 2.88
N GLU A 28 13.85 25.49 3.21
CA GLU A 28 13.95 24.43 2.21
C GLU A 28 12.53 24.10 1.77
N ASN A 29 12.11 24.82 0.73
CA ASN A 29 10.96 24.48 -0.07
C ASN A 29 11.29 23.20 -0.85
N ASN A 30 11.20 22.05 -0.18
CA ASN A 30 11.13 20.74 -0.81
C ASN A 30 9.78 20.62 -1.49
N ASN A 31 9.60 21.42 -2.55
CA ASN A 31 8.59 21.17 -3.56
C ASN A 31 9.12 20.03 -4.44
N SER A 32 9.27 18.86 -3.81
CA SER A 32 9.20 17.59 -4.51
C SER A 32 7.76 17.52 -5.00
N VAL A 33 7.50 18.08 -6.17
CA VAL A 33 6.36 17.68 -6.99
C VAL A 33 6.37 16.15 -6.93
N PRO A 34 5.33 15.49 -6.38
CA PRO A 34 5.23 14.05 -6.49
C PRO A 34 5.32 13.80 -7.98
N GLN A 35 6.43 13.22 -8.41
CA GLN A 35 6.59 12.76 -9.76
C GLN A 35 5.49 11.72 -9.88
N LYS A 36 4.37 12.13 -10.45
CA LYS A 36 3.29 11.24 -10.84
C LYS A 36 3.96 10.35 -11.86
N GLU A 37 4.49 9.23 -11.38
CA GLU A 37 4.92 8.16 -12.24
C GLU A 37 3.76 7.96 -13.19
N VAL A 38 4.03 8.20 -14.47
CA VAL A 38 3.13 7.75 -15.51
C VAL A 38 3.11 6.25 -15.29
N GLN A 39 2.09 5.77 -14.59
CA GLN A 39 1.81 4.35 -14.43
C GLN A 39 1.74 3.85 -15.87
N LYS A 40 2.82 3.23 -16.33
CA LYS A 40 2.77 2.33 -17.46
C LYS A 40 1.67 1.34 -17.08
N ASP A 41 0.67 1.19 -17.95
CA ASP A 41 -0.36 0.17 -17.74
C ASP A 41 0.36 -1.15 -17.51
N SER A 42 0.33 -1.67 -16.28
CA SER A 42 0.94 -2.96 -15.99
C SER A 42 0.16 -4.03 -16.74
N GLU A 43 0.85 -4.96 -17.38
CA GLU A 43 0.20 -6.12 -17.99
C GLU A 43 -0.32 -7.11 -16.93
N VAL A 44 0.03 -6.92 -15.64
CA VAL A 44 -0.46 -7.71 -14.51
C VAL A 44 -1.21 -6.80 -13.54
N LYS A 45 -2.53 -6.99 -13.42
CA LYS A 45 -3.38 -6.15 -12.58
C LYS A 45 -4.34 -6.97 -11.74
N ILE A 46 -4.63 -6.46 -10.56
CA ILE A 46 -5.81 -6.85 -9.80
C ILE A 46 -6.76 -5.67 -9.74
N VAL A 47 -8.02 -5.90 -10.08
CA VAL A 47 -9.07 -4.89 -10.02
C VAL A 47 -10.18 -5.39 -9.12
N ILE A 48 -10.48 -4.62 -8.08
CA ILE A 48 -11.61 -4.86 -7.18
C ILE A 48 -12.65 -3.77 -7.46
N GLU A 49 -13.86 -4.17 -7.84
CA GLU A 49 -15.01 -3.29 -7.92
C GLU A 49 -15.83 -3.43 -6.64
N ALA A 50 -15.89 -2.36 -5.85
CA ALA A 50 -16.56 -2.36 -4.57
C ALA A 50 -17.12 -0.98 -4.18
N ILE A 51 -18.10 -0.98 -3.27
CA ILE A 51 -18.46 0.19 -2.47
C ILE A 51 -17.58 0.16 -1.22
N VAL A 52 -16.85 1.25 -0.98
CA VAL A 52 -15.97 1.44 0.19
C VAL A 52 -16.33 2.80 0.78
N PRO A 53 -17.14 2.86 1.85
CA PRO A 53 -17.77 4.12 2.29
C PRO A 53 -16.80 5.20 2.79
N LYS A 54 -15.62 4.82 3.28
CA LYS A 54 -14.65 5.75 3.86
C LYS A 54 -13.30 5.67 3.17
N ASP A 55 -12.57 6.78 3.23
CA ASP A 55 -11.16 6.84 2.84
C ASP A 55 -10.38 5.75 3.56
N ASP A 56 -9.54 5.05 2.81
CA ASP A 56 -8.80 3.91 3.32
C ASP A 56 -7.56 3.61 2.48
N VAL A 57 -6.74 2.67 2.94
CA VAL A 57 -5.64 2.09 2.18
C VAL A 57 -5.83 0.59 2.17
N PHE A 58 -6.04 0.02 0.98
CA PHE A 58 -6.04 -1.43 0.82
C PHE A 58 -4.65 -1.89 0.42
N GLN A 59 -4.30 -3.11 0.81
CA GLN A 59 -3.06 -3.76 0.44
C GLN A 59 -3.35 -5.16 -0.11
N ILE A 60 -2.63 -5.53 -1.16
CA ILE A 60 -2.59 -6.89 -1.66
C ILE A 60 -1.19 -7.41 -1.46
N TYR A 61 -1.10 -8.59 -0.85
CA TYR A 61 0.11 -9.38 -0.81
C TYR A 61 -0.01 -10.54 -1.78
N TYR A 62 1.11 -10.95 -2.35
CA TYR A 62 1.18 -12.05 -3.29
C TYR A 62 2.44 -12.89 -3.05
N THR A 63 2.39 -14.15 -3.47
CA THR A 63 3.58 -15.01 -3.52
C THR A 63 3.59 -15.79 -4.84
N GLU A 64 4.77 -16.30 -5.18
CA GLU A 64 5.03 -17.06 -6.41
C GLU A 64 5.33 -18.54 -6.10
N ASP A 65 5.61 -18.87 -4.83
CA ASP A 65 5.98 -20.21 -4.38
C ASP A 65 4.80 -21.05 -3.84
N GLY A 66 3.58 -20.50 -3.90
CA GLY A 66 2.35 -21.12 -3.44
C GLY A 66 2.18 -21.08 -1.91
N SER A 67 3.11 -20.45 -1.19
CA SER A 67 3.03 -20.33 0.26
C SER A 67 2.17 -19.12 0.67
N PRO A 68 1.55 -19.15 1.86
CA PRO A 68 0.89 -17.98 2.44
C PRO A 68 1.88 -16.99 3.09
N ASN A 69 3.20 -17.18 2.93
CA ASN A 69 4.23 -16.38 3.58
C ASN A 69 4.40 -15.02 2.88
N CYS A 70 3.46 -14.13 3.14
CA CYS A 70 3.43 -12.78 2.56
C CYS A 70 4.49 -11.87 3.21
N THR A 71 5.19 -11.05 2.40
CA THR A 71 6.11 -10.02 2.89
C THR A 71 5.75 -8.65 2.31
N GLU A 72 6.19 -7.56 2.95
CA GLU A 72 5.93 -6.20 2.46
C GLU A 72 6.52 -5.95 1.07
N GLU A 73 7.67 -6.57 0.76
CA GLU A 73 8.32 -6.46 -0.55
C GLU A 73 7.48 -7.06 -1.67
N GLN A 74 6.65 -8.07 -1.37
CA GLN A 74 5.71 -8.69 -2.30
C GLN A 74 4.28 -8.20 -2.05
N SER A 75 4.13 -6.88 -2.00
CA SER A 75 2.83 -6.26 -1.80
C SER A 75 2.67 -4.96 -2.56
N VAL A 76 1.41 -4.59 -2.82
CA VAL A 76 1.03 -3.35 -3.46
C VAL A 76 -0.14 -2.71 -2.72
N LYS A 77 -0.12 -1.37 -2.62
CA LYS A 77 -1.14 -0.60 -1.91
C LYS A 77 -1.96 0.25 -2.88
N ALA A 78 -3.21 0.47 -2.53
CA ALA A 78 -4.09 1.40 -3.21
C ALA A 78 -4.75 2.32 -2.18
N GLU A 79 -4.56 3.63 -2.35
CA GLU A 79 -5.32 4.64 -1.62
C GLU A 79 -6.74 4.72 -2.19
N ILE A 80 -7.74 4.72 -1.33
CA ILE A 80 -9.15 4.72 -1.69
C ILE A 80 -9.78 5.99 -1.16
N LYS A 81 -10.58 6.64 -2.01
CA LYS A 81 -11.50 7.69 -1.57
C LYS A 81 -12.86 7.10 -1.33
N GLY A 82 -13.44 7.40 -0.17
CA GLY A 82 -14.73 6.87 0.24
C GLY A 82 -15.82 7.19 -0.81
N SER A 83 -16.67 6.20 -1.10
CA SER A 83 -17.78 6.32 -2.04
C SER A 83 -18.93 5.42 -1.61
N GLU A 84 -20.15 5.96 -1.68
CA GLU A 84 -21.39 5.20 -1.54
C GLU A 84 -21.80 4.48 -2.85
N GLU A 85 -21.14 4.82 -3.95
CA GLU A 85 -21.31 4.19 -5.27
C GLU A 85 -20.14 3.22 -5.57
N PRO A 86 -20.36 2.17 -6.39
CA PRO A 86 -19.30 1.25 -6.79
C PRO A 86 -18.13 1.96 -7.48
N GLN A 87 -16.91 1.66 -7.04
CA GLN A 87 -15.66 2.19 -7.60
C GLN A 87 -14.68 1.07 -7.93
N LYS A 88 -13.77 1.35 -8.86
CA LYS A 88 -12.66 0.46 -9.23
C LYS A 88 -11.43 0.79 -8.40
N ILE A 89 -10.89 -0.21 -7.72
CA ILE A 89 -9.64 -0.17 -6.98
C ILE A 89 -8.65 -1.02 -7.76
N THR A 90 -7.61 -0.39 -8.31
CA THR A 90 -6.65 -1.06 -9.20
C THR A 90 -5.29 -1.17 -8.51
N PHE A 91 -4.77 -2.39 -8.50
CA PHE A 91 -3.44 -2.74 -8.02
C PHE A 91 -2.61 -3.17 -9.22
N ASN A 92 -1.56 -2.41 -9.52
CA ASN A 92 -0.61 -2.75 -10.60
C ASN A 92 0.48 -3.63 -10.00
N ILE A 93 0.52 -4.90 -10.42
CA ILE A 93 1.53 -5.87 -9.98
C ILE A 93 2.73 -5.77 -10.93
N PRO A 94 3.97 -6.01 -10.48
CA PRO A 94 5.12 -6.08 -11.38
C PRO A 94 4.92 -7.14 -12.48
N GLU A 95 5.35 -6.84 -13.72
CA GLU A 95 5.06 -7.67 -14.92
C GLU A 95 5.74 -9.05 -14.86
N GLU A 96 6.81 -9.17 -14.09
CA GLU A 96 7.62 -10.38 -13.92
C GLU A 96 7.01 -11.42 -12.97
N VAL A 97 5.92 -11.08 -12.26
CA VAL A 97 5.37 -11.91 -11.19
C VAL A 97 4.39 -12.96 -11.74
N VAL A 98 4.62 -14.22 -11.41
CA VAL A 98 3.65 -15.30 -11.62
C VAL A 98 3.03 -15.69 -10.28
N MET A 99 1.94 -15.01 -9.95
CA MET A 99 1.28 -15.18 -8.66
C MET A 99 0.65 -16.56 -8.53
N THR A 100 0.83 -17.18 -7.37
CA THR A 100 0.24 -18.48 -6.99
C THR A 100 -0.59 -18.39 -5.71
N TYR A 101 -0.40 -17.35 -4.90
CA TYR A 101 -1.20 -17.07 -3.71
C TYR A 101 -1.48 -15.57 -3.58
N LEU A 102 -2.58 -15.23 -2.90
CA LEU A 102 -3.00 -13.86 -2.68
C LEU A 102 -3.61 -13.67 -1.28
N ARG A 103 -3.27 -12.55 -0.64
CA ARG A 103 -3.93 -12.04 0.57
C ARG A 103 -4.40 -10.61 0.30
N ILE A 104 -5.62 -10.29 0.72
CA ILE A 104 -6.20 -8.95 0.59
C ILE A 104 -6.40 -8.40 2.00
N ASP A 105 -5.91 -7.18 2.23
CA ASP A 105 -6.09 -6.45 3.46
C ASP A 105 -6.97 -5.24 3.17
N PRO A 106 -8.30 -5.36 3.34
CA PRO A 106 -9.25 -4.33 2.95
C PRO A 106 -9.38 -3.25 4.03
N GLY A 107 -8.28 -2.56 4.29
CA GLY A 107 -8.28 -1.30 5.02
C GLY A 107 -7.36 -1.24 6.23
N GLN A 108 -6.98 -0.02 6.57
CA GLN A 108 -6.30 0.36 7.82
C GLN A 108 -7.19 1.31 8.64
N ASN A 109 -8.36 1.70 8.12
CA ASN A 109 -9.29 2.59 8.80
C ASN A 109 -10.21 1.81 9.76
N PRO A 110 -10.02 1.87 11.09
CA PRO A 110 -10.85 1.14 12.04
C PRO A 110 -12.30 1.64 12.09
N ASP A 111 -12.59 2.82 11.52
CA ASP A 111 -13.93 3.34 11.42
C ASP A 111 -14.61 2.95 10.09
N GLN A 112 -14.01 2.10 9.25
CA GLN A 112 -14.57 1.72 7.94
C GLN A 112 -16.03 1.21 8.04
N GLY A 113 -16.82 1.53 7.02
CA GLY A 113 -18.21 1.10 6.88
C GLY A 113 -18.37 -0.32 6.33
N ILE A 114 -19.61 -0.71 6.06
CA ILE A 114 -19.89 -1.96 5.36
C ILE A 114 -19.41 -1.81 3.92
N MET A 115 -18.49 -2.69 3.51
CA MET A 115 -18.00 -2.75 2.14
C MET A 115 -18.83 -3.74 1.35
N LYS A 116 -19.09 -3.43 0.07
CA LYS A 116 -19.85 -4.30 -0.83
C LYS A 116 -19.06 -4.62 -2.09
N PHE A 117 -18.78 -5.90 -2.32
CA PHE A 117 -17.99 -6.36 -3.46
C PHE A 117 -18.91 -6.72 -4.63
N SER A 118 -18.50 -6.30 -5.83
CA SER A 118 -19.23 -6.55 -7.07
C SER A 118 -18.43 -7.40 -8.05
N ARG A 119 -17.12 -7.18 -8.14
CA ARG A 119 -16.23 -7.92 -9.05
C ARG A 119 -14.80 -7.96 -8.50
N PHE A 120 -14.15 -9.09 -8.63
CA PHE A 120 -12.70 -9.23 -8.57
C PHE A 120 -12.21 -9.64 -9.96
N THR A 121 -11.15 -9.01 -10.45
CA THR A 121 -10.51 -9.35 -11.71
C THR A 121 -9.01 -9.51 -11.49
N TYR A 122 -8.46 -10.64 -11.89
CA TYR A 122 -7.03 -10.80 -12.11
C TYR A 122 -6.76 -10.77 -13.61
N GLU A 123 -5.93 -9.84 -14.04
CA GLU A 123 -5.51 -9.66 -15.43
C GLU A 123 -4.03 -10.00 -15.55
N TYR A 124 -3.67 -10.82 -16.53
CA TYR A 124 -2.30 -11.25 -16.80
C TYR A 124 -2.07 -11.28 -18.32
N PHE A 125 -1.33 -10.30 -18.83
CA PHE A 125 -1.02 -10.11 -20.26
C PHE A 125 -2.27 -10.22 -21.15
N GLY A 126 -3.31 -9.47 -20.78
CA GLY A 126 -4.59 -9.38 -21.50
C GLY A 126 -5.58 -10.52 -21.26
N LYS A 127 -5.17 -11.60 -20.57
CA LYS A 127 -6.07 -12.68 -20.14
C LYS A 127 -6.68 -12.36 -18.78
N LYS A 128 -7.87 -12.88 -18.50
CA LYS A 128 -8.64 -12.51 -17.30
C LYS A 128 -9.24 -13.71 -16.58
N PHE A 129 -9.19 -13.65 -15.26
CA PHE A 129 -10.02 -14.43 -14.35
C PHE A 129 -10.89 -13.46 -13.56
N GLU A 130 -12.20 -13.69 -13.58
CA GLU A 130 -13.18 -12.83 -12.94
C GLU A 130 -14.02 -13.61 -11.92
N ILE A 131 -14.26 -12.99 -10.77
CA ILE A 131 -15.20 -13.47 -9.76
C ILE A 131 -16.25 -12.39 -9.56
N ILE A 132 -17.54 -12.78 -9.53
CA ILE A 132 -18.67 -11.86 -9.50
C ILE A 132 -19.44 -11.97 -8.18
N GLY A 133 -19.73 -10.82 -7.58
CA GLY A 133 -20.58 -10.70 -6.40
C GLY A 133 -20.13 -11.59 -5.24
N SER A 134 -21.08 -12.38 -4.72
CA SER A 134 -20.87 -13.24 -3.54
C SER A 134 -19.91 -14.40 -3.76
N ASP A 135 -19.67 -14.81 -5.01
CA ASP A 135 -18.73 -15.88 -5.32
C ASP A 135 -17.31 -15.52 -4.88
N PHE A 136 -17.02 -14.24 -4.66
CA PHE A 136 -15.79 -13.76 -4.03
C PHE A 136 -15.47 -14.54 -2.75
N PHE A 137 -16.47 -14.87 -1.95
CA PHE A 137 -16.30 -15.59 -0.68
C PHE A 137 -16.10 -17.10 -0.84
N LEU A 138 -16.19 -17.65 -2.06
CA LEU A 138 -15.74 -19.01 -2.36
C LEU A 138 -14.21 -19.06 -2.53
N TYR A 139 -13.60 -17.93 -2.86
CA TYR A 139 -12.17 -17.79 -3.13
C TYR A 139 -11.41 -17.10 -2.01
N PHE A 140 -12.08 -16.32 -1.16
CA PHE A 140 -11.45 -15.56 -0.07
C PHE A 140 -12.21 -15.73 1.24
N SER A 141 -11.50 -16.01 2.33
CA SER A 141 -12.09 -16.11 3.67
C SER A 141 -11.55 -15.02 4.60
N PRO A 142 -12.42 -14.32 5.35
CA PRO A 142 -12.01 -13.30 6.31
C PRO A 142 -11.42 -13.89 7.59
N THR A 143 -10.61 -13.10 8.29
CA THR A 143 -10.27 -13.26 9.72
C THR A 143 -11.37 -12.72 10.63
N GLU A 144 -11.20 -12.82 11.95
CA GLU A 144 -12.16 -12.34 12.95
C GLU A 144 -12.45 -10.83 12.89
N HIS A 145 -11.62 -10.05 12.19
CA HIS A 145 -11.75 -8.60 12.01
C HIS A 145 -12.77 -8.21 10.93
N LEU A 146 -13.31 -9.19 10.20
CA LEU A 146 -14.27 -9.02 9.13
C LEU A 146 -15.39 -10.05 9.26
N LYS A 147 -16.63 -9.57 9.24
CA LYS A 147 -17.82 -10.44 9.12
C LYS A 147 -18.32 -10.40 7.69
N MET A 148 -18.35 -11.55 7.03
CA MET A 148 -18.96 -11.68 5.71
C MET A 148 -20.46 -11.94 5.76
N ASP A 149 -21.17 -11.42 4.76
CA ASP A 149 -22.54 -11.79 4.43
C ASP A 149 -22.59 -12.20 2.95
N PHE A 150 -22.78 -13.50 2.73
CA PHE A 150 -22.78 -14.09 1.39
C PHE A 150 -23.93 -13.58 0.53
N ASN A 151 -25.13 -13.37 1.10
CA ASN A 151 -26.32 -12.98 0.33
C ASN A 151 -26.19 -11.57 -0.24
N SER A 152 -25.51 -10.68 0.48
CA SER A 152 -25.36 -9.28 0.10
C SER A 152 -24.02 -8.95 -0.55
N ALA A 153 -23.10 -9.91 -0.62
CA ALA A 153 -21.71 -9.71 -1.04
C ALA A 153 -20.98 -8.64 -0.20
N THR A 154 -21.21 -8.62 1.12
CA THR A 154 -20.67 -7.58 2.01
C THR A 154 -19.65 -8.09 3.02
N LEU A 155 -18.71 -7.21 3.37
CA LEU A 155 -17.80 -7.35 4.51
C LEU A 155 -18.06 -6.22 5.50
N THR A 156 -18.29 -6.59 6.75
CA THR A 156 -18.45 -5.65 7.87
C THR A 156 -17.22 -5.71 8.76
N PRO A 157 -16.47 -4.61 8.92
CA PRO A 157 -15.43 -4.50 9.94
C PRO A 157 -15.97 -4.77 11.35
N THR A 158 -15.29 -5.62 12.12
CA THR A 158 -15.70 -6.00 13.49
C THR A 158 -14.70 -5.54 14.57
N GLY A 159 -13.50 -5.13 14.19
CA GLY A 159 -12.46 -4.62 15.09
C GLY A 159 -12.60 -3.11 15.41
N LYS A 160 -12.01 -2.67 16.52
CA LYS A 160 -11.85 -1.24 16.87
C LYS A 160 -10.47 -1.00 17.48
N GLY A 161 -9.92 0.19 17.26
CA GLY A 161 -8.67 0.63 17.88
C GLY A 161 -7.43 -0.06 17.32
N GLU A 162 -6.39 -0.19 18.16
CA GLU A 162 -5.04 -0.58 17.75
C GLU A 162 -4.90 -2.02 17.23
N ASN A 163 -5.90 -2.88 17.45
CA ASN A 163 -5.89 -4.28 16.99
C ASN A 163 -6.71 -4.50 15.70
N TYR A 164 -6.98 -3.45 14.93
CA TYR A 164 -7.71 -3.57 13.67
C TYR A 164 -6.78 -4.08 12.57
N ASP A 165 -6.94 -5.35 12.18
CA ASP A 165 -6.16 -6.00 11.11
C ASP A 165 -7.10 -6.84 10.20
N PRO A 166 -7.88 -6.19 9.33
CA PRO A 166 -8.78 -6.89 8.42
C PRO A 166 -7.98 -7.64 7.36
N VAL A 167 -8.16 -8.96 7.30
CA VAL A 167 -7.45 -9.82 6.34
C VAL A 167 -8.40 -10.80 5.68
N LEU A 168 -8.21 -11.01 4.38
CA LEU A 168 -8.84 -12.03 3.56
C LEU A 168 -7.76 -12.93 2.96
N TYR A 169 -7.83 -14.23 3.26
CA TYR A 169 -6.90 -15.22 2.72
C TYR A 169 -7.51 -15.94 1.52
N ALA A 170 -6.74 -16.07 0.44
CA ALA A 170 -7.12 -16.94 -0.67
C ALA A 170 -7.34 -18.38 -0.19
N GLN A 171 -8.39 -19.00 -0.74
CA GLN A 171 -8.83 -20.35 -0.45
C GLN A 171 -8.34 -21.31 -1.55
N PRO A 172 -8.32 -22.64 -1.30
CA PRO A 172 -7.81 -23.63 -2.26
C PRO A 172 -8.35 -23.52 -3.70
N PRO A 173 -9.60 -23.11 -3.96
CA PRO A 173 -10.09 -22.93 -5.33
C PRO A 173 -9.40 -21.82 -6.13
N PHE A 174 -8.69 -20.88 -5.50
CA PHE A 174 -8.12 -19.71 -6.17
C PHE A 174 -6.91 -20.02 -7.06
N ALA A 175 -5.91 -20.72 -6.53
CA ALA A 175 -4.68 -21.00 -7.27
C ALA A 175 -4.91 -21.75 -8.61
N PRO A 176 -5.79 -22.76 -8.69
CA PRO A 176 -6.11 -23.39 -9.97
C PRO A 176 -6.68 -22.45 -11.03
N GLU A 177 -7.37 -21.36 -10.65
CA GLU A 177 -7.86 -20.38 -11.62
C GLU A 177 -6.74 -19.51 -12.19
N LEU A 178 -5.71 -19.20 -11.38
CA LEU A 178 -4.52 -18.51 -11.86
C LEU A 178 -3.74 -19.36 -12.86
N GLU A 179 -3.58 -20.66 -12.59
CA GLU A 179 -2.89 -21.60 -13.49
C GLU A 179 -3.60 -21.71 -14.85
N LYS A 180 -4.94 -21.74 -14.87
CA LYS A 180 -5.72 -21.79 -16.12
C LYS A 180 -5.43 -20.60 -17.03
N ILE A 181 -5.17 -19.43 -16.48
CA ILE A 181 -4.86 -18.23 -17.27
C ILE A 181 -3.50 -18.39 -17.98
N LEU A 182 -2.52 -19.02 -17.34
CA LEU A 182 -1.17 -19.17 -17.91
C LEU A 182 -1.16 -20.06 -19.16
N VAL A 183 -2.08 -21.02 -19.26
CA VAL A 183 -2.12 -22.03 -20.33
C VAL A 183 -3.10 -21.75 -21.46
N GLN A 184 -3.93 -20.70 -21.35
CA GLN A 184 -4.86 -20.26 -22.41
C GLN A 184 -4.15 -19.55 -23.57
#